data_AF-A0A972KD82-F1
#
_entry.id   AF-A0A972KD82-F1
#
_cell.length_a   1.000
_cell.length_b   1.000
_cell.length_c   1.000
_cell.angle_alpha   90.00
_cell.angle_beta   90.00
_cell.angle_gamma   90.00
#
_symmetry.space_group_name_H-M   'P 1'
#
loop_
_entity.id
_entity.type
_entity.pdbx_description
1 polymer ?
#
loop_
_entity_poly.entity_id
_entity_poly.type
_entity_poly.pdbx_seq_one_letter_code
_entity_poly.pdbx_strand_id
1 'polypeptide(L)'
;VFERTRELGLIRAVGMTRRQLRRMVRFEAAVVATFGAVLGVGIGILFGSGIVTALPDSFASSVSIPVQSIAILILIAATAGMIAAWLPARRAGRLNVLDAIAH
;
A
#
# COMPACT_ATOMS: atom_id res chain seq x y z
N VAL A 1 -14.17 -5.77 5.97
CA VAL A 1 -13.72 -5.04 7.19
C VAL A 1 -14.25 -5.69 8.47
N PHE A 2 -15.52 -6.08 8.53
CA PHE A 2 -16.10 -6.76 9.70
C PHE A 2 -15.36 -8.06 10.11
N GLU A 3 -14.94 -8.89 9.15
CA GLU A 3 -14.17 -10.12 9.44
C GLU A 3 -12.82 -9.83 10.12
N ARG A 4 -12.04 -8.90 9.57
CA ARG A 4 -10.74 -8.50 10.15
C ARG A 4 -10.86 -7.86 11.52
N THR A 5 -11.93 -7.11 11.80
CA THR A 5 -12.13 -6.53 13.13
C THR A 5 -12.30 -7.65 14.17
N ARG A 6 -13.01 -8.73 13.83
CA ARG A 6 -13.20 -9.89 14.70
C ARG A 6 -11.90 -10.67 14.91
N GLU A 7 -11.10 -10.88 13.86
CA GLU A 7 -9.74 -11.46 13.99
C GLU A 7 -8.83 -10.62 14.89
N LEU A 8 -8.73 -9.31 14.66
CA LEU A 8 -7.88 -8.42 15.47
C LEU A 8 -8.36 -8.36 16.93
N GLY A 9 -9.67 -8.48 17.15
CA GLY A 9 -10.28 -8.62 18.48
C GLY A 9 -9.87 -9.93 19.17
N LEU A 10 -9.92 -11.05 18.46
CA LEU A 10 -9.50 -12.37 18.95
C LEU A 10 -8.00 -12.37 19.32
N ILE A 11 -7.14 -11.82 18.45
CA ILE A 11 -5.69 -11.76 18.68
C ILE A 11 -5.36 -10.87 19.89
N ARG A 12 -6.11 -9.78 20.12
CA ARG A 12 -6.00 -8.98 21.35
C ARG A 12 -6.48 -9.72 22.60
N ALA A 13 -7.53 -10.54 22.49
CA ALA A 13 -8.04 -11.34 23.61
C ALA A 13 -7.04 -12.41 24.08
N VAL A 14 -6.22 -12.92 23.18
CA VAL A 14 -5.10 -13.85 23.47
C VAL A 14 -3.88 -13.12 24.07
N GLY A 15 -3.96 -11.80 24.29
CA GLY A 15 -2.94 -11.03 25.02
C GLY A 15 -2.04 -10.15 24.15
N MET A 16 -2.32 -9.99 22.84
CA MET A 16 -1.52 -9.11 21.99
C MET A 16 -1.61 -7.63 22.46
N THR A 17 -0.46 -7.01 22.70
CA THR A 17 -0.39 -5.62 23.13
C THR A 17 -0.81 -4.65 22.02
N ARG A 18 -1.29 -3.46 22.40
CA ARG A 18 -1.65 -2.38 21.45
C ARG A 18 -0.50 -1.94 20.54
N ARG A 19 0.76 -2.14 20.96
CA ARG A 19 1.96 -1.84 20.16
C ARG A 19 2.23 -2.93 19.12
N GLN A 20 2.11 -4.20 19.50
CA GLN A 20 2.27 -5.34 18.57
C GLN A 20 1.21 -5.30 17.46
N LEU A 21 -0.05 -5.05 17.81
CA LEU A 21 -1.13 -4.92 16.82
C LEU A 21 -0.86 -3.80 15.81
N ARG A 22 -0.43 -2.62 16.30
CA ARG A 22 -0.06 -1.49 15.44
C ARG A 22 1.13 -1.82 14.53
N ARG A 23 2.11 -2.59 15.02
CA ARG A 23 3.27 -3.00 14.22
C ARG A 23 2.89 -3.99 13.12
N MET A 24 2.05 -4.97 13.44
CA MET A 24 1.54 -5.95 12.47
C MET A 24 0.76 -5.26 11.34
N VAL A 25 -0.22 -4.41 11.68
CA VAL A 25 -1.04 -3.70 10.67
C VAL A 25 -0.19 -2.78 9.79
N ARG A 26 0.84 -2.13 10.35
CA ARG A 26 1.80 -1.35 9.55
C ARG A 26 2.61 -2.21 8.61
N PHE A 27 3.06 -3.38 9.07
CA PHE A 27 3.84 -4.30 8.25
C PHE A 27 3.02 -4.84 7.09
N GLU A 28 1.78 -5.24 7.36
CA GLU A 28 0.85 -5.69 6.33
C GLU A 28 0.55 -4.59 5.30
N ALA A 29 0.30 -3.36 5.75
CA ALA A 29 0.11 -2.24 4.86
C ALA A 29 1.38 -1.93 4.02
N ALA A 30 2.57 -2.04 4.62
CA ALA A 30 3.83 -1.86 3.91
C ALA A 30 4.05 -2.92 2.83
N VAL A 31 3.72 -4.18 3.13
CA VAL A 31 3.79 -5.29 2.16
C VAL A 31 2.83 -5.01 1.00
N VAL A 32 1.56 -4.72 1.27
CA VAL A 32 0.56 -4.44 0.22
C VAL A 32 0.97 -3.24 -0.64
N ALA A 33 1.44 -2.15 -0.01
CA ALA A 33 1.91 -0.97 -0.73
C ALA A 33 3.12 -1.26 -1.62
N THR A 34 4.07 -2.07 -1.13
CA THR A 34 5.26 -2.48 -1.90
C THR A 34 4.87 -3.31 -3.11
N PHE A 35 3.99 -4.31 -2.94
CA PHE A 35 3.46 -5.10 -4.05
C PHE A 35 2.73 -4.23 -5.08
N GLY A 36 1.87 -3.32 -4.61
CA GLY A 36 1.16 -2.38 -5.49
C GLY A 36 2.11 -1.49 -6.29
N ALA A 37 3.18 -0.98 -5.66
CA ALA A 37 4.18 -0.15 -6.31
C ALA A 37 4.97 -0.94 -7.38
N VAL A 38 5.44 -2.15 -7.05
CA VAL A 38 6.18 -3.01 -7.98
C VAL A 38 5.32 -3.36 -9.20
N LEU A 39 4.08 -3.79 -8.97
CA LEU A 39 3.16 -4.13 -10.04
C LEU A 39 2.78 -2.91 -10.88
N GLY A 40 2.50 -1.77 -10.24
CA GLY A 40 2.17 -0.52 -10.93
C GLY A 40 3.29 -0.03 -11.84
N VAL A 41 4.54 -0.08 -11.36
CA VAL A 41 5.72 0.26 -12.18
C VAL A 41 5.88 -0.72 -13.35
N GLY A 42 5.77 -2.02 -13.11
CA GLY A 42 5.89 -3.03 -14.17
C GLY A 42 4.83 -2.86 -15.26
N ILE A 43 3.57 -2.68 -14.87
CA ILE A 43 2.46 -2.42 -15.80
C ILE A 43 2.68 -1.09 -16.52
N GLY A 44 3.06 -0.03 -15.81
CA GLY A 44 3.30 1.30 -16.39
C GLY A 44 4.40 1.29 -17.44
N ILE A 45 5.49 0.55 -17.20
CA ILE A 45 6.58 0.37 -18.18
C ILE A 45 6.08 -0.43 -19.39
N LEU A 46 5.35 -1.52 -19.17
CA LEU A 46 4.85 -2.37 -20.26
C LEU A 46 3.89 -1.62 -21.19
N PHE A 47 2.91 -0.91 -20.63
CA PHE A 47 1.98 -0.12 -21.43
C PHE A 47 2.66 1.12 -22.01
N GLY A 48 3.53 1.78 -21.25
CA GLY A 48 4.27 2.95 -21.71
C GLY A 48 5.16 2.64 -22.93
N SER A 49 5.90 1.54 -22.90
CA SER A 49 6.71 1.10 -24.04
C SER A 49 5.85 0.69 -25.23
N GLY A 50 4.76 -0.05 -24.99
CA GLY A 50 3.80 -0.45 -26.03
C GLY A 50 3.18 0.75 -26.76
N ILE A 51 2.81 1.80 -26.02
CA ILE A 51 2.30 3.05 -26.60
C ILE A 51 3.39 3.73 -27.44
N VAL A 52 4.60 3.91 -26.92
CA VAL A 52 5.68 4.57 -27.68
C VAL A 52 6.01 3.82 -28.97
N THR A 53 6.03 2.49 -28.96
CA THR A 53 6.25 1.68 -30.17
C THR A 53 5.10 1.75 -31.18
N ALA A 54 3.90 2.11 -30.75
CA ALA A 54 2.72 2.24 -31.61
C ALA A 54 2.54 3.64 -32.19
N LEU A 55 3.27 4.65 -31.67
CA LEU A 55 3.25 6.00 -32.23
C LEU A 55 4.21 6.10 -33.42
N PRO A 56 3.87 6.89 -34.45
CA PRO A 56 4.78 7.21 -35.55
C PRO A 56 6.03 7.93 -35.03
N ASP A 57 7.19 7.67 -35.65
CA ASP A 57 8.49 8.25 -35.29
C ASP A 57 8.52 9.79 -35.27
N SER A 58 7.55 10.45 -35.91
CA SER A 58 7.35 11.89 -35.91
C SER A 58 6.91 12.48 -34.54
N PHE A 59 6.39 11.65 -33.63
CA PHE A 59 5.96 12.06 -32.30
C PHE A 59 6.95 11.67 -31.18
N ALA A 60 7.70 10.58 -31.35
CA ALA A 60 8.64 10.08 -30.35
C ALA A 60 9.81 9.37 -31.03
N SER A 61 10.88 10.10 -31.33
CA SER A 61 12.05 9.59 -32.06
C SER A 61 13.06 8.84 -31.19
N SER A 62 12.83 8.73 -29.87
CA SER A 62 13.63 7.88 -28.99
C SER A 62 12.86 7.47 -27.74
N VAL A 63 12.91 6.17 -27.40
CA VAL A 63 12.46 5.66 -26.10
C VAL A 63 13.48 6.12 -25.05
N SER A 64 13.29 7.33 -24.52
CA SER A 64 14.00 7.76 -23.32
C SER A 64 13.17 7.35 -22.11
N ILE A 65 13.73 6.48 -21.26
CA ILE A 65 13.10 6.10 -20.00
C ILE A 65 13.39 7.23 -18.99
N PRO A 66 12.39 8.04 -18.58
CA PRO A 66 12.64 9.18 -17.71
C PRO A 66 12.80 8.70 -16.26
N VAL A 67 14.01 8.23 -15.93
CA VAL A 67 14.33 7.63 -14.62
C VAL A 67 13.99 8.57 -13.46
N GLN A 68 14.15 9.89 -13.65
CA GLN A 68 13.80 10.90 -12.67
C GLN A 68 12.29 10.98 -12.43
N SER A 69 11.46 10.95 -13.48
CA SER A 69 9.99 10.95 -13.35
C SER A 69 9.49 9.66 -12.71
N ILE A 70 10.09 8.52 -13.04
CA ILE A 70 9.80 7.23 -12.41
C ILE A 70 10.15 7.28 -10.92
N ALA A 71 11.32 7.82 -10.56
CA ALA A 71 11.72 7.98 -9.16
C ALA A 71 10.78 8.89 -8.38
N ILE A 72 10.35 10.02 -8.96
CA ILE A 72 9.37 10.93 -8.37
C ILE A 72 8.02 10.23 -8.18
N LEU A 73 7.54 9.49 -9.18
CA LEU A 73 6.29 8.73 -9.09
C LEU A 73 6.35 7.64 -8.02
N ILE A 74 7.47 6.93 -7.90
CA ILE A 74 7.68 5.95 -6.82
C ILE A 74 7.64 6.64 -5.46
N LEU A 75 8.28 7.80 -5.31
CA LEU A 75 8.26 8.58 -4.07
C LEU A 75 6.83 9.03 -3.71
N ILE A 76 6.07 9.52 -4.68
CA ILE A 76 4.66 9.92 -4.52
C ILE A 76 3.80 8.70 -4.15
N ALA A 77 3.96 7.58 -4.83
CA ALA A 77 3.22 6.35 -4.54
C ALA A 77 3.54 5.81 -3.13
N ALA A 78 4.81 5.82 -2.74
CA ALA A 78 5.25 5.39 -1.41
C ALA A 78 4.64 6.28 -0.32
N THR A 79 4.72 7.61 -0.47
CA THR A 79 4.13 8.57 0.48
C THR A 79 2.61 8.47 0.54
N ALA A 80 1.93 8.35 -0.60
CA ALA A 80 0.49 8.14 -0.67
C ALA A 80 0.05 6.83 0.00
N GLY A 81 0.76 5.72 -0.24
CA GLY A 81 0.51 4.44 0.41
C GLY A 81 0.70 4.50 1.93
N MET A 82 1.72 5.22 2.38
CA MET A 82 2.00 5.44 3.80
C MET A 82 0.92 6.29 4.48
N ILE A 83 0.40 7.31 3.79
CA ILE A 83 -0.75 8.13 4.24
C ILE A 83 -2.02 7.29 4.29
N ALA A 84 -2.32 6.50 3.24
CA ALA A 84 -3.50 5.65 3.18
C ALA A 84 -3.50 4.60 4.31
N ALA A 85 -2.33 4.04 4.65
CA ALA A 85 -2.14 3.09 5.74
C ALA A 85 -2.31 3.70 7.15
N TRP A 86 -2.26 5.03 7.28
CA TRP A 86 -2.32 5.70 8.57
C TRP A 86 -3.68 5.55 9.26
N LEU A 87 -4.77 5.69 8.49
CA LEU A 87 -6.16 5.57 8.95
C LEU A 87 -6.49 4.18 9.54
N PRO A 88 -6.23 3.05 8.83
CA PRO A 88 -6.47 1.72 9.38
C PRO A 88 -5.53 1.41 10.57
N ALA A 89 -4.25 1.81 10.53
CA ALA A 89 -3.35 1.63 11.66
C ALA A 89 -3.80 2.36 12.93
N ARG A 90 -4.39 3.55 12.77
CA ARG A 90 -4.95 4.35 13.88
C ARG A 90 -6.24 3.74 14.42
N ARG A 91 -7.13 3.23 13.56
CA ARG A 91 -8.33 2.46 13.96
C ARG A 91 -7.97 1.18 14.71
N ALA A 92 -7.02 0.39 14.22
CA ALA A 92 -6.57 -0.85 14.87
C ALA A 92 -6.01 -0.62 16.28
N GLY A 93 -5.28 0.48 16.48
CA GLY A 93 -4.76 0.88 17.79
C GLY A 93 -5.84 1.35 18.78
N ARG A 94 -6.98 1.84 18.29
CA ARG A 94 -8.10 2.38 19.09
C ARG A 94 -9.24 1.40 19.33
N LEU A 95 -9.25 0.22 18.71
CA LEU A 95 -10.17 -0.86 19.07
C LEU A 95 -10.05 -1.11 20.58
N ASN A 96 -11.10 -0.78 21.34
CA ASN A 96 -11.17 -1.10 22.76
C ASN A 96 -11.62 -2.54 22.86
N VAL A 97 -10.71 -3.39 23.35
CA VAL A 97 -10.97 -4.82 23.55
C VAL A 97 -12.06 -5.03 24.59
N LEU A 98 -12.23 -4.07 25.51
CA LEU A 98 -13.23 -4.13 26.56
C LEU A 98 -14.67 -4.11 26.02
N ASP A 99 -14.95 -3.50 24.87
CA ASP A 99 -16.27 -3.60 24.22
C ASP A 99 -16.49 -4.95 23.50
N ALA A 100 -15.42 -5.67 23.16
CA ALA A 100 -15.49 -6.93 22.42
C ALA A 100 -15.67 -8.16 23.34
N ILE A 101 -15.54 -7.99 24.66
CA ILE A 101 -15.77 -9.04 25.67
C ILE A 101 -17.06 -8.79 26.47
N ALA A 102 -17.70 -7.63 26.29
CA ALA A 102 -18.91 -7.26 26.99
C ALA A 102 -20.21 -7.69 26.28
N HIS A 103 -20.12 -8.33 25.11
CA HIS A 103 -21.24 -8.98 24.40
C HIS A 103 -20.83 -10.37 23.90
#